data_AF-A0A1X0RDZ4-F1
#
_entry.id   AF-A0A1X0RDZ4-F1
#
_cell.length_a   1.000
_cell.length_b   1.000
_cell.length_c   1.000
_cell.angle_alpha   90.00
_cell.angle_beta   90.00
_cell.angle_gamma   90.00
#
_symmetry.space_group_name_H-M   'P 1'
#
loop_
_entity.id
_entity.type
_entity.pdbx_description
1 polymer ?
#
loop_
_entity_poly.entity_id
_entity_poly.type
_entity_poly.pdbx_seq_one_letter_code
_entity_poly.pdbx_strand_id
1 'polypeptide(L)'
;PSKPSQAAAAHTFSPPSSNQGFKYLYVPVQRRIPISQLRSRLRRLHINNSRVLDIHFPDRHLVALLIHNDYESKLFSQLNRFIITVRNEYDPLDPANLRDPACSKWSHQGKVNYAFGTFADRLIRAIRRIRAPAQRAVARFFIEKGFFFFFGTEAFPEIFDCN
;
A
#
# COMPACT_ATOMS: atom_id res chain seq x y z
N PRO A 1 28.45 15.83 20.21
CA PRO A 1 27.81 14.69 19.50
C PRO A 1 27.29 13.62 20.49
N SER A 2 25.97 13.47 20.61
CA SER A 2 25.33 12.48 21.48
C SER A 2 25.47 11.06 20.89
N LYS A 3 25.97 10.11 21.69
CA LYS A 3 26.07 8.69 21.31
C LYS A 3 24.67 8.12 21.00
N PRO A 4 24.45 7.40 19.89
CA PRO A 4 23.20 6.69 19.68
C PRO A 4 23.03 5.63 20.79
N SER A 5 21.83 5.55 21.35
CA SER A 5 21.46 4.51 22.33
C SER A 5 21.69 3.11 21.75
N GLN A 6 22.16 2.16 22.55
CA GLN A 6 22.37 0.76 22.15
C GLN A 6 21.11 0.14 21.53
N ALA A 7 19.91 0.59 21.91
CA ALA A 7 18.65 0.17 21.31
C ALA A 7 18.48 0.62 19.84
N ALA A 8 19.00 1.79 19.48
CA ALA A 8 19.00 2.29 18.10
C ALA A 8 20.05 1.56 17.23
N ALA A 9 21.19 1.19 17.83
CA ALA A 9 22.24 0.42 17.15
C ALA A 9 21.80 -1.04 16.88
N ALA A 10 21.03 -1.66 17.78
CA ALA A 10 20.52 -3.03 17.62
C ALA A 10 19.54 -3.20 16.45
N HIS A 11 18.79 -2.15 16.08
CA HIS A 11 17.91 -2.17 14.91
C HIS A 11 18.66 -2.27 13.57
N THR A 12 19.94 -1.88 13.52
CA THR A 12 20.76 -1.97 12.31
C THR A 12 21.22 -3.39 12.01
N PHE A 13 21.26 -4.27 13.02
CA PHE A 13 21.84 -5.62 12.92
C PHE A 13 20.85 -6.76 13.15
N SER A 14 19.56 -6.45 13.29
CA SER A 14 18.54 -7.51 13.29
C SER A 14 18.48 -8.11 11.87
N PRO A 15 18.58 -9.43 11.70
CA PRO A 15 18.44 -10.04 10.39
C PRO A 15 17.09 -9.61 9.78
N PRO A 16 17.06 -9.24 8.48
CA PRO A 16 15.81 -8.90 7.83
C PRO A 16 14.84 -10.08 7.99
N SER A 17 13.60 -9.77 8.37
CA SER A 17 12.50 -10.74 8.43
C SER A 17 12.48 -11.60 7.17
N SER A 18 12.25 -12.90 7.31
CA SER A 18 12.07 -13.82 6.17
C SER A 18 10.86 -13.47 5.30
N ASN A 19 9.93 -12.65 5.82
CA ASN A 19 8.75 -12.14 5.12
C ASN A 19 8.98 -10.71 4.61
N GLN A 20 10.13 -10.45 3.97
CA GLN A 20 10.38 -9.15 3.32
C GLN A 20 9.32 -8.90 2.24
N GLY A 21 8.65 -7.76 2.33
CA GLY A 21 7.67 -7.38 1.32
C GLY A 21 6.67 -6.36 1.79
N PHE A 22 5.79 -6.01 0.86
CA PHE A 22 4.76 -5.01 1.06
C PHE A 22 3.41 -5.56 0.63
N LYS A 23 2.35 -5.13 1.30
CA LYS A 23 0.98 -5.49 0.92
C LYS A 23 0.03 -4.35 1.19
N TYR A 24 -1.07 -4.33 0.44
CA TYR A 24 -2.22 -3.51 0.76
C TYR A 24 -3.14 -4.25 1.71
N LEU A 25 -3.54 -3.56 2.78
CA LEU A 25 -4.60 -3.97 3.68
C LEU A 25 -5.87 -3.18 3.34
N TYR A 26 -7.01 -3.86 3.18
CA TYR A 26 -8.28 -3.21 2.84
C TYR A 26 -9.17 -3.10 4.07
N VAL A 27 -9.35 -1.88 4.55
CA VAL A 27 -10.11 -1.59 5.76
C VAL A 27 -11.46 -0.96 5.40
N PRO A 28 -12.59 -1.49 5.88
CA PRO A 28 -13.90 -0.90 5.68
C PRO A 28 -13.98 0.51 6.26
N VAL A 29 -14.62 1.42 5.53
CA VAL A 29 -14.91 2.79 5.97
C VAL A 29 -16.34 3.15 5.59
N GLN A 30 -17.04 3.84 6.49
CA GLN A 30 -18.43 4.24 6.24
C GLN A 30 -18.52 5.26 5.09
N ARG A 31 -17.57 6.19 5.03
CA ARG A 31 -17.48 7.21 3.98
C ARG A 31 -16.04 7.59 3.71
N ARG A 32 -15.78 8.10 2.51
CA ARG A 32 -14.51 8.75 2.18
C ARG A 32 -14.35 10.01 3.04
N ILE A 33 -13.15 10.20 3.56
CA ILE A 33 -12.75 11.37 4.34
C ILE A 33 -11.37 11.84 3.86
N PRO A 34 -10.99 13.10 4.09
CA PRO A 34 -9.66 13.58 3.76
C PRO A 34 -8.57 12.70 4.38
N ILE A 35 -7.47 12.48 3.65
CA ILE A 35 -6.36 11.60 4.10
C ILE A 35 -5.79 12.10 5.43
N SER A 36 -5.71 13.42 5.65
CA SER A 36 -5.27 14.01 6.92
C SER A 36 -6.15 13.58 8.09
N GLN A 37 -7.48 13.64 7.92
CA GLN A 37 -8.43 13.18 8.92
C GLN A 37 -8.31 11.67 9.16
N LEU A 38 -8.10 10.88 8.10
CA LEU A 38 -7.90 9.44 8.25
C LEU A 38 -6.63 9.13 9.03
N ARG A 39 -5.51 9.81 8.74
CA ARG A 39 -4.26 9.68 9.51
C ARG A 39 -4.46 10.03 10.98
N SER A 40 -5.24 11.07 11.30
CA SER A 40 -5.60 11.40 12.68
C SER A 40 -6.44 10.30 13.34
N ARG A 41 -7.37 9.67 12.62
CA ARG A 41 -8.15 8.53 13.14
C ARG A 41 -7.26 7.30 13.38
N LEU A 42 -6.38 6.95 12.45
CA LEU A 42 -5.42 5.86 12.63
C LEU A 42 -4.56 6.09 13.88
N ARG A 43 -4.08 7.32 14.10
CA ARG A 43 -3.33 7.67 15.32
C ARG A 43 -4.14 7.44 16.60
N ARG A 44 -5.44 7.77 16.60
CA ARG A 44 -6.35 7.51 17.74
C ARG A 44 -6.58 6.02 17.99
N LEU A 45 -6.46 5.19 16.97
CA LEU A 45 -6.48 3.72 17.08
C LEU A 45 -5.10 3.14 17.48
N HIS A 46 -4.16 4.00 17.88
CA HIS A 46 -2.76 3.65 18.17
C HIS A 46 -1.97 3.08 16.98
N ILE A 47 -2.48 3.24 15.76
CA ILE A 47 -1.78 2.81 14.54
C ILE A 47 -0.67 3.82 14.23
N ASN A 48 0.53 3.30 13.97
CA ASN A 48 1.67 4.14 13.67
C ASN A 48 1.62 4.60 12.21
N ASN A 49 1.33 5.89 12.01
CA ASN A 49 1.24 6.51 10.68
C ASN A 49 2.53 6.39 9.85
N SER A 50 3.72 6.27 10.48
CA SER A 50 4.98 6.12 9.74
C SER A 50 5.16 4.72 9.14
N ARG A 51 4.43 3.72 9.65
CA ARG A 51 4.42 2.35 9.13
C ARG A 51 3.38 2.14 8.03
N VAL A 52 2.48 3.12 7.83
CA VAL A 52 1.51 3.18 6.74
C VAL A 52 2.07 4.05 5.61
N LEU A 53 2.61 3.38 4.59
CA LEU A 53 3.39 3.96 3.52
C LEU A 53 2.53 4.74 2.52
N ASP A 54 1.36 4.22 2.19
CA ASP A 54 0.38 4.85 1.31
C ASP A 54 -1.04 4.65 1.85
N ILE A 55 -1.91 5.61 1.51
CA ILE A 55 -3.33 5.59 1.82
C ILE A 55 -4.08 6.07 0.56
N HIS A 56 -5.01 5.24 0.08
CA HIS A 56 -5.95 5.65 -0.95
C HIS A 56 -7.30 4.91 -0.81
N PHE A 57 -8.30 5.36 -1.56
CA PHE A 57 -9.64 4.76 -1.56
C PHE A 57 -9.85 3.98 -2.87
N PRO A 58 -9.68 2.66 -2.88
CA PRO A 58 -9.88 1.87 -4.10
C PRO A 58 -11.37 1.79 -4.49
N ASP A 59 -12.27 1.84 -3.51
CA ASP A 59 -13.74 1.78 -3.65
C ASP A 59 -14.40 2.83 -2.71
N ARG A 60 -15.74 2.93 -2.69
CA ARG A 60 -16.53 3.91 -1.91
C ARG A 60 -16.46 3.68 -0.40
N HIS A 61 -16.36 2.41 0.02
CA HIS A 61 -16.40 1.99 1.42
C HIS A 61 -15.15 1.24 1.89
N LEU A 62 -14.05 1.42 1.17
CA LEU A 62 -12.77 0.79 1.48
C LEU A 62 -11.66 1.82 1.44
N VAL A 63 -10.75 1.72 2.40
CA VAL A 63 -9.42 2.33 2.32
C VAL A 63 -8.39 1.22 2.14
N ALA A 64 -7.45 1.43 1.22
CA ALA A 64 -6.25 0.63 1.08
C ALA A 64 -5.11 1.28 1.87
N LEU A 65 -4.46 0.50 2.74
CA LEU A 65 -3.28 0.89 3.50
C LEU A 65 -2.08 0.08 3.03
N LEU A 66 -1.08 0.73 2.45
CA LEU A 66 0.17 0.04 2.09
C LEU A 66 1.06 -0.07 3.33
N ILE A 67 1.47 -1.30 3.66
CA ILE A 67 2.31 -1.58 4.83
C ILE A 67 3.44 -2.54 4.47
N HIS A 68 4.48 -2.55 5.31
CA HIS A 68 5.44 -3.64 5.33
C HIS A 68 4.83 -4.88 5.98
N ASN A 69 5.13 -6.07 5.47
CA ASN A 69 4.55 -7.34 5.95
C ASN A 69 4.77 -7.56 7.45
N ASP A 70 5.94 -7.21 8.00
CA ASP A 70 6.22 -7.32 9.44
C ASP A 70 5.29 -6.47 10.35
N TYR A 71 4.64 -5.45 9.80
CA TYR A 71 3.70 -4.63 10.56
C TYR A 71 2.28 -5.18 10.55
N GLU A 72 1.99 -6.17 9.70
CA GLU A 72 0.66 -6.72 9.49
C GLU A 72 0.03 -7.23 10.78
N SER A 73 0.68 -8.17 11.48
CA SER A 73 0.13 -8.78 12.70
C SER A 73 -0.22 -7.74 13.75
N LYS A 74 0.67 -6.77 13.96
CA LYS A 74 0.45 -5.64 14.87
C LYS A 74 -0.72 -4.76 14.43
N LEU A 75 -0.82 -4.44 13.14
CA LEU A 75 -1.93 -3.65 12.60
C LEU A 75 -3.27 -4.38 12.77
N PHE A 76 -3.31 -5.68 12.49
CA PHE A 76 -4.50 -6.52 12.72
C PHE A 76 -4.91 -6.52 14.19
N SER A 77 -3.98 -6.73 15.13
CA SER A 77 -4.30 -6.68 16.56
C SER A 77 -4.86 -5.32 16.97
N GLN A 78 -4.32 -4.22 16.43
CA GLN A 78 -4.79 -2.88 16.72
C GLN A 78 -6.20 -2.63 16.16
N LEU A 79 -6.50 -3.07 14.94
CA LEU A 79 -7.82 -2.95 14.33
C LEU A 79 -8.87 -3.83 15.03
N ASN A 80 -8.52 -5.07 15.35
CA ASN A 80 -9.39 -6.03 16.03
C ASN A 80 -9.81 -5.56 17.43
N ARG A 81 -8.94 -4.82 18.14
CA ARG A 81 -9.29 -4.19 19.42
C ARG A 81 -10.50 -3.25 19.32
N PHE A 82 -10.75 -2.69 18.14
CA PHE A 82 -11.91 -1.82 17.87
C PHE A 82 -12.97 -2.51 16.99
N ILE A 83 -12.91 -3.85 16.86
CA ILE A 83 -13.86 -4.65 16.07
C ILE A 83 -13.89 -4.20 14.60
N ILE A 84 -12.74 -3.75 14.08
CA ILE A 84 -12.59 -3.38 12.67
C ILE A 84 -12.07 -4.59 11.92
N THR A 85 -12.96 -5.29 11.23
CA THR A 85 -12.62 -6.45 10.41
C THR A 85 -12.02 -6.01 9.08
N VAL A 86 -10.79 -6.46 8.79
CA VAL A 86 -10.13 -6.26 7.50
C VAL A 86 -10.82 -7.09 6.42
N ARG A 87 -10.98 -6.54 5.22
CA ARG A 87 -11.54 -7.24 4.06
C ARG A 87 -10.45 -7.95 3.28
N ASN A 88 -10.15 -9.19 3.68
CA ASN A 88 -9.07 -10.00 3.07
C ASN A 88 -9.38 -10.46 1.64
N GLU A 89 -10.65 -10.56 1.28
CA GLU A 89 -11.12 -11.07 -0.04
C GLU A 89 -11.13 -9.99 -1.14
N TYR A 90 -10.76 -8.76 -0.83
CA TYR A 90 -10.78 -7.69 -1.84
C TYR A 90 -9.58 -7.80 -2.78
N ASP A 91 -9.84 -8.18 -4.03
CA ASP A 91 -8.84 -8.15 -5.10
C ASP A 91 -8.95 -6.85 -5.92
N PRO A 92 -7.95 -5.95 -5.87
CA PRO A 92 -7.97 -4.72 -6.67
C PRO A 92 -7.96 -4.96 -8.18
N LEU A 93 -7.59 -6.16 -8.64
CA LEU A 93 -7.56 -6.53 -10.05
C LEU A 93 -8.86 -7.19 -10.53
N ASP A 94 -9.76 -7.56 -9.62
CA ASP A 94 -11.02 -8.20 -9.99
C ASP A 94 -11.92 -7.19 -10.76
N PRO A 95 -12.28 -7.48 -12.03
CA PRO A 95 -13.12 -6.62 -12.83
C PRO A 95 -14.51 -6.39 -12.22
N ALA A 96 -14.98 -7.24 -11.29
CA ALA A 96 -16.24 -7.04 -10.57
C ALA A 96 -16.22 -5.80 -9.66
N ASN A 97 -15.03 -5.30 -9.30
CA ASN A 97 -14.88 -4.07 -8.51
C ASN A 97 -15.07 -2.79 -9.34
N LEU A 98 -15.15 -2.89 -10.68
CA LEU A 98 -15.46 -1.76 -11.56
C LEU A 98 -16.97 -1.47 -11.53
N ARG A 99 -17.36 -0.47 -10.75
CA ARG A 99 -18.76 -0.04 -10.57
C ARG A 99 -19.20 1.09 -11.51
N ASP A 100 -18.34 1.51 -12.43
CA ASP A 100 -18.69 2.56 -13.39
C ASP A 100 -19.71 2.01 -14.41
N PRO A 101 -20.91 2.63 -14.54
CA PRO A 101 -21.88 2.25 -15.55
C PRO A 101 -21.31 2.26 -16.97
N ALA A 102 -20.32 3.10 -17.28
CA ALA A 102 -19.66 3.12 -18.58
C ALA A 102 -18.90 1.82 -18.87
N CYS A 103 -18.37 1.16 -17.83
CA CYS A 103 -17.68 -0.14 -17.95
C CYS A 103 -18.66 -1.30 -18.18
N SER A 104 -19.97 -1.13 -17.98
CA SER A 104 -20.95 -2.21 -18.15
C SER A 104 -20.91 -2.82 -19.57
N LYS A 105 -20.65 -1.98 -20.58
CA LYS A 105 -20.60 -2.33 -22.00
C LYS A 105 -19.26 -2.91 -22.46
N TRP A 106 -18.24 -2.90 -21.59
CA TRP A 106 -16.90 -3.37 -21.96
C TRP A 106 -16.81 -4.88 -21.92
N SER A 107 -15.95 -5.44 -22.78
CA SER A 107 -15.59 -6.86 -22.72
C SER A 107 -14.94 -7.21 -21.38
N HIS A 108 -15.01 -8.49 -20.99
CA HIS A 108 -14.36 -8.96 -19.76
C HIS A 108 -12.86 -8.64 -19.75
N GLN A 109 -12.15 -8.90 -20.86
CA GLN A 109 -10.74 -8.58 -20.98
C GLN A 109 -10.47 -7.06 -20.87
N GLY A 110 -11.34 -6.22 -21.45
CA GLY A 110 -11.22 -4.77 -21.32
C GLY A 110 -11.33 -4.30 -19.87
N LYS A 111 -12.22 -4.91 -19.09
CA LYS A 111 -12.36 -4.65 -17.65
C LYS A 111 -11.12 -5.07 -16.87
N VAL A 112 -10.58 -6.27 -17.15
CA VAL A 112 -9.34 -6.76 -16.52
C VAL A 112 -8.17 -5.81 -16.80
N ASN A 113 -7.98 -5.43 -18.06
CA ASN A 113 -6.91 -4.51 -18.46
C ASN A 113 -7.05 -3.14 -17.78
N TYR A 114 -8.28 -2.62 -17.68
CA TYR A 114 -8.54 -1.34 -17.03
C TYR A 114 -8.36 -1.39 -15.51
N ALA A 115 -8.80 -2.47 -14.85
CA ALA A 115 -8.58 -2.68 -13.42
C ALA A 115 -7.08 -2.73 -13.11
N PHE A 116 -6.32 -3.48 -13.91
CA PHE A 116 -4.87 -3.54 -13.81
C PHE A 116 -4.21 -2.17 -14.01
N GLY A 117 -4.57 -1.46 -15.08
CA GLY A 117 -4.04 -0.11 -15.36
C GLY A 117 -4.35 0.86 -14.22
N THR A 118 -5.58 0.84 -13.69
CA THR A 118 -5.99 1.67 -12.55
C THR A 118 -5.22 1.35 -11.27
N PHE A 119 -4.97 0.06 -11.00
CA PHE A 119 -4.17 -0.37 -9.86
C PHE A 119 -2.70 0.08 -10.01
N ALA A 120 -2.09 -0.15 -11.16
CA ALA A 120 -0.73 0.26 -11.48
C ALA A 120 -0.57 1.79 -11.33
N ASP A 121 -1.50 2.57 -11.89
CA ASP A 121 -1.53 4.03 -11.77
C ASP A 121 -1.54 4.52 -10.31
N ARG A 122 -2.38 3.90 -9.47
CA ARG A 122 -2.46 4.22 -8.04
C ARG A 122 -1.16 3.86 -7.34
N LEU A 123 -0.57 2.72 -7.70
CA LEU A 123 0.70 2.27 -7.15
C LEU A 123 1.87 3.18 -7.55
N ILE A 124 1.91 3.68 -8.79
CA ILE A 124 2.90 4.68 -9.25
C ILE A 124 2.79 5.95 -8.41
N ARG A 125 1.57 6.46 -8.23
CA ARG A 125 1.31 7.65 -7.40
C ARG A 125 1.67 7.41 -5.93
N ALA A 126 1.43 6.20 -5.41
CA ALA A 126 1.84 5.83 -4.06
C ALA A 126 3.36 5.87 -3.92
N ILE A 127 4.10 5.18 -4.80
CA ILE A 127 5.57 5.12 -4.79
C ILE A 127 6.19 6.51 -4.89
N ARG A 128 5.69 7.38 -5.78
CA ARG A 128 6.19 8.77 -5.93
C ARG A 128 6.04 9.62 -4.66
N ARG A 129 5.09 9.29 -3.77
CA ARG A 129 4.85 10.00 -2.50
C ARG A 129 5.64 9.42 -1.32
N ILE A 130 6.09 8.17 -1.43
CA ILE A 130 6.87 7.51 -0.36
C ILE A 130 8.27 8.11 -0.34
N ARG A 131 8.81 8.34 0.87
CA ARG A 131 10.16 8.86 1.05
C ARG A 131 11.21 7.76 0.88
N ALA A 132 12.37 8.09 0.33
CA ALA A 132 13.54 7.22 0.38
C ALA A 132 13.95 6.94 1.85
N PRO A 133 14.44 5.72 2.19
CA PRO A 133 14.76 4.58 1.31
C PRO A 133 13.58 3.63 1.03
N ALA A 134 12.46 3.74 1.76
CA ALA A 134 11.32 2.84 1.63
C ALA A 134 10.74 2.84 0.20
N GLN A 135 10.77 3.99 -0.47
CA GLN A 135 10.35 4.13 -1.86
C GLN A 135 11.01 3.10 -2.80
N ARG A 136 12.34 2.97 -2.73
CA ARG A 136 13.11 2.05 -3.58
C ARG A 136 12.75 0.59 -3.30
N ALA A 137 12.61 0.23 -2.02
CA ALA A 137 12.23 -1.12 -1.62
C ALA A 137 10.82 -1.49 -2.11
N VAL A 138 9.86 -0.57 -1.96
CA VAL A 138 8.48 -0.77 -2.44
C VAL A 138 8.46 -0.92 -3.97
N ALA A 139 9.14 -0.03 -4.70
CA ALA A 139 9.18 -0.09 -6.15
C ALA A 139 9.78 -1.42 -6.65
N ARG A 140 10.94 -1.82 -6.14
CA ARG A 140 11.59 -3.10 -6.49
C ARG A 140 10.67 -4.28 -6.24
N PHE A 141 10.05 -4.35 -5.06
CA PHE A 141 9.12 -5.43 -4.72
C PHE A 141 7.98 -5.57 -5.73
N PHE A 142 7.32 -4.45 -6.09
CA PHE A 142 6.19 -4.52 -7.02
C PHE A 142 6.62 -4.73 -8.49
N ILE A 143 7.85 -4.36 -8.86
CA ILE A 143 8.45 -4.69 -10.16
C ILE A 143 8.72 -6.19 -10.28
N GLU A 144 9.34 -6.78 -9.27
CA GLU A 144 9.57 -8.24 -9.20
C GLU A 144 8.27 -9.05 -9.23
N LYS A 145 7.18 -8.48 -8.73
CA LYS A 145 5.82 -9.07 -8.81
C LYS A 145 5.13 -8.86 -10.16
N GLY A 146 5.74 -8.15 -11.11
CA GLY A 146 5.21 -7.97 -12.46
C GLY A 146 4.10 -6.91 -12.60
N PHE A 147 3.84 -6.09 -11.58
CA PHE A 147 2.77 -5.09 -11.63
C PHE A 147 3.05 -3.90 -12.55
N PHE A 148 4.27 -3.78 -13.07
CA PHE A 148 4.67 -2.75 -14.02
C PHE A 148 5.07 -3.29 -15.39
N PHE A 149 4.75 -4.55 -15.70
CA PHE A 149 5.17 -5.21 -16.95
C PHE A 149 4.83 -4.39 -18.22
N PHE A 150 3.67 -3.70 -18.22
CA PHE A 150 3.25 -2.84 -19.34
C PHE A 150 3.84 -1.42 -19.33
N PHE A 151 4.42 -0.97 -18.22
CA PHE A 151 4.97 0.38 -18.06
C PHE A 151 6.51 0.42 -18.14
N GLY A 152 7.19 -0.72 -18.05
CA GLY A 152 8.65 -0.82 -18.08
C GLY A 152 9.37 -0.15 -16.89
N THR A 153 10.71 -0.12 -16.94
CA THR A 153 11.56 0.66 -16.00
C THR A 153 11.39 2.18 -16.18
N GLU A 154 10.84 2.60 -17.32
CA GLU A 154 10.45 3.97 -17.69
C GLU A 154 9.45 4.60 -16.71
N ALA A 155 8.70 3.80 -15.94
CA ALA A 155 7.76 4.33 -14.95
C ALA A 155 8.46 5.07 -13.79
N PHE A 156 9.72 4.71 -13.50
CA PHE A 156 10.51 5.24 -12.39
C PHE A 156 12.02 5.35 -12.71
N PRO A 157 12.43 6.16 -13.70
CA PRO A 157 13.86 6.35 -14.02
C PRO A 157 14.66 6.80 -12.79
N GLU A 158 14.08 7.71 -11.99
CA GLU A 158 14.66 8.23 -10.73
C GLU A 158 15.00 7.15 -9.68
N ILE A 159 14.36 5.99 -9.74
CA ILE A 159 14.56 4.89 -8.77
C ILE A 159 15.73 4.00 -9.19
N PHE A 160 16.07 3.97 -10.47
CA PHE A 160 17.08 3.09 -11.07
C PHE A 160 18.35 3.83 -11.51
N ASP A 161 18.29 5.14 -11.73
CA ASP A 161 19.43 5.99 -12.15
C ASP A 161 20.29 6.50 -10.98
N CYS A 162 20.49 5.69 -9.94
CA CYS A 162 21.45 6.01 -8.89
C CYS A 162 22.76 5.22 -9.14
N ASN A 163 23.59 5.74 -10.05
CA ASN A 163 25.05 5.56 -9.99
C ASN A 163 25.65 6.59 -9.02
#